data_AF-A0A8S4Q7N4-F1
#
_entry.id   AF-A0A8S4Q7N4-F1
#
_cell.length_a   1.000
_cell.length_b   1.000
_cell.length_c   1.000
_cell.angle_alpha   90.00
_cell.angle_beta   90.00
_cell.angle_gamma   90.00
#
_symmetry.space_group_name_H-M   'P 1'
#
loop_
_entity.id
_entity.type
_entity.pdbx_description
1 polymer ?
#
loop_
_entity_poly.entity_id
_entity_poly.type
_entity_poly.pdbx_seq_one_letter_code
_entity_poly.pdbx_strand_id
1 'polypeptide(L)'
;IKEKLQQIAFVVENLDVNKTAEALVNQMTADMWIASEEVDERMEQNSVYIHKGLVNQIADLETKAAGCAIGGESIDEIGASYFLGDSRPIRDLDQSFCERNTFTGVGWPMTHSIESSVGWWMKDPIPDSPENRTAIYYVGGNSGNLYMYKWNNYHSMWTRTSKTSLGQTAKHMYGTNHALFNGSLYYYSSQKTIERVDYRTWSPKASVSIPEVEAVPNYNRGGVTYVDINIDEYGLF
;
A
#
# COMPACT_ATOMS: atom_id res chain seq x y z
N ILE A 1 -3.50 28.30 4.16
CA ILE A 1 -2.62 27.19 3.72
C ILE A 1 -1.16 27.65 3.72
N LYS A 2 -0.73 28.55 2.82
CA LYS A 2 0.67 29.03 2.74
C LYS A 2 1.26 29.51 4.08
N GLU A 3 0.50 30.27 4.88
CA GLU A 3 0.94 30.73 6.21
C GLU A 3 1.09 29.59 7.23
N LYS A 4 0.13 28.66 7.31
CA LYS A 4 0.23 27.50 8.21
C LYS A 4 1.41 26.60 7.84
N LEU A 5 1.69 26.45 6.54
CA LEU A 5 2.83 25.68 6.03
C LEU A 5 4.18 26.36 6.28
N GLN A 6 4.23 27.70 6.25
CA GLN A 6 5.43 28.47 6.61
C GLN A 6 5.75 28.36 8.10
N GLN A 7 4.73 28.29 8.96
CA GLN A 7 4.92 28.02 10.38
C GLN A 7 5.51 26.62 10.63
N ILE A 8 5.10 25.62 9.86
CA ILE A 8 5.64 24.25 9.96
C ILE A 8 7.12 24.20 9.55
N ALA A 9 7.48 24.80 8.41
CA ALA A 9 8.88 24.83 7.96
C ALA A 9 9.80 25.52 8.99
N PHE A 10 9.32 26.60 9.60
CA PHE A 10 10.04 27.32 10.65
C PHE A 10 10.23 26.49 11.93
N VAL A 11 9.21 25.73 12.34
CA VAL A 11 9.29 24.83 13.49
C VAL A 11 10.28 23.70 13.23
N VAL A 12 10.28 23.11 12.03
CA VAL A 12 11.23 22.05 11.63
C VAL A 12 12.69 22.51 11.67
N GLU A 13 12.98 23.75 11.27
CA GLU A 13 14.36 24.29 11.26
C GLU A 13 14.95 24.57 12.66
N ASN A 14 14.13 24.61 13.72
CA ASN A 14 14.55 25.15 15.03
C ASN A 14 14.40 24.16 16.21
N LEU A 15 14.35 22.84 15.96
CA LEU A 15 14.03 21.86 17.00
C LEU A 15 15.23 21.23 17.71
N ASP A 16 15.14 21.23 19.04
CA ASP A 16 15.95 20.43 19.98
C ASP A 16 15.44 18.97 19.98
N VAL A 17 16.33 17.98 20.04
CA VAL A 17 16.12 16.69 19.33
C VAL A 17 15.34 15.63 20.15
N ASN A 18 15.25 15.71 21.48
CA ASN A 18 14.89 14.52 22.29
C ASN A 18 13.58 14.54 23.11
N LYS A 19 12.79 15.62 23.14
CA LYS A 19 11.45 15.64 23.80
C LYS A 19 10.30 16.05 22.88
N THR A 20 10.61 16.22 21.60
CA THR A 20 9.87 17.03 20.63
C THR A 20 9.46 16.22 19.41
N ALA A 21 10.04 15.03 19.24
CA ALA A 21 9.75 14.13 18.13
C ALA A 21 8.30 13.63 18.16
N GLU A 22 7.77 13.12 19.28
CA GLU A 22 6.41 12.57 19.35
C GLU A 22 5.31 13.62 19.16
N ALA A 23 5.46 14.81 19.73
CA ALA A 23 4.51 15.90 19.54
C ALA A 23 4.52 16.41 18.08
N LEU A 24 5.72 16.50 17.48
CA LEU A 24 5.87 16.81 16.06
C LEU A 24 5.25 15.71 15.18
N VAL A 25 5.46 14.45 15.56
CA VAL A 25 4.92 13.27 14.88
C VAL A 25 3.40 13.33 14.81
N ASN A 26 2.78 13.60 15.95
CA ASN A 26 1.33 13.73 16.07
C ASN A 26 0.81 14.95 15.28
N GLN A 27 1.53 16.07 15.30
CA GLN A 27 1.16 17.27 14.54
C GLN A 27 1.24 17.01 13.02
N MET A 28 2.33 16.39 12.54
CA MET A 28 2.49 16.07 11.12
C MET A 28 1.45 15.06 10.64
N THR A 29 1.09 14.09 11.48
CA THR A 29 -0.02 13.15 11.21
C THR A 29 -1.36 13.88 11.08
N ALA A 30 -1.64 14.83 11.98
CA ALA A 30 -2.86 15.63 11.92
C ALA A 30 -2.90 16.52 10.66
N ASP A 31 -1.75 17.06 10.25
CA ASP A 31 -1.65 17.88 9.04
C ASP A 31 -1.78 17.05 7.75
N MET A 32 -1.23 15.83 7.73
CA MET A 32 -1.45 14.86 6.64
C MET A 32 -2.92 14.50 6.50
N TRP A 33 -3.61 14.29 7.63
CA TRP A 33 -5.05 14.02 7.65
C TRP A 33 -5.86 15.13 6.97
N ILE A 34 -5.65 16.38 7.39
CA ILE A 34 -6.33 17.55 6.81
C ILE A 34 -6.07 17.66 5.31
N ALA A 35 -4.83 17.43 4.88
CA ALA A 35 -4.48 17.48 3.47
C ALA A 35 -5.15 16.34 2.66
N SER A 36 -5.31 15.15 3.24
CA SER A 36 -6.04 14.04 2.62
C SER A 36 -7.54 14.36 2.46
N GLU A 37 -8.20 14.86 3.51
CA GLU A 37 -9.61 15.28 3.45
C GLU A 37 -9.82 16.32 2.34
N GLU A 38 -8.93 17.31 2.23
CA GLU A 38 -9.04 18.34 1.19
C GLU A 38 -8.82 17.78 -0.23
N VAL A 39 -7.98 16.76 -0.39
CA VAL A 39 -7.84 16.05 -1.67
C VAL A 39 -9.14 15.33 -2.02
N ASP A 40 -9.75 14.63 -1.06
CA ASP A 40 -10.99 13.90 -1.24
C ASP A 40 -12.16 14.84 -1.60
N GLU A 41 -12.35 15.94 -0.86
CA GLU A 41 -13.38 16.95 -1.15
C GLU A 41 -13.22 17.54 -2.55
N ARG A 42 -11.99 17.85 -2.96
CA ARG A 42 -11.72 18.41 -4.29
C ARG A 42 -11.93 17.38 -5.41
N MET A 43 -11.69 16.10 -5.14
CA MET A 43 -11.97 15.02 -6.08
C MET A 43 -13.46 14.78 -6.28
N GLU A 44 -14.26 14.86 -5.22
CA GLU A 44 -15.73 14.79 -5.33
C GLU A 44 -16.27 15.90 -6.24
N GLN A 45 -15.66 17.09 -6.16
CA GLN A 45 -16.03 18.24 -6.99
C GLN A 45 -15.48 18.16 -8.43
N ASN A 46 -14.32 17.52 -8.63
CA ASN A 46 -13.68 17.40 -9.95
C ASN A 46 -12.79 16.15 -10.06
N SER A 47 -13.41 15.02 -10.41
CA SER A 47 -12.77 13.69 -10.50
C SER A 47 -11.58 13.57 -11.47
N VAL A 48 -11.37 14.57 -12.33
CA VAL A 48 -10.28 14.59 -13.33
C VAL A 48 -9.07 15.40 -12.84
N TYR A 49 -9.22 16.20 -11.78
CA TYR A 49 -8.19 17.14 -11.31
C TYR A 49 -7.50 16.65 -10.03
N ILE A 50 -6.41 15.90 -10.20
CA ILE A 50 -5.49 15.62 -9.08
C ILE A 50 -4.72 16.91 -8.78
N HIS A 51 -4.94 17.50 -7.61
CA HIS A 51 -4.23 18.71 -7.18
C HIS A 51 -2.77 18.35 -6.82
N LYS A 52 -1.93 18.19 -7.85
CA LYS A 52 -0.51 17.79 -7.75
C LYS A 52 0.27 18.55 -6.66
N GLY A 53 -0.10 19.81 -6.39
CA GLY A 53 0.50 20.60 -5.32
C GLY A 53 0.20 20.10 -3.89
N LEU A 54 -1.03 19.67 -3.60
CA LEU A 54 -1.42 19.11 -2.30
C LEU A 54 -0.81 17.71 -2.15
N VAL A 55 -0.86 16.96 -3.24
CA VAL A 55 -0.25 15.65 -3.34
C VAL A 55 1.26 15.73 -3.02
N ASN A 56 2.01 16.61 -3.68
CA ASN A 56 3.44 16.79 -3.40
C ASN A 56 3.73 17.29 -1.98
N GLN A 57 2.82 18.04 -1.35
CA GLN A 57 2.98 18.52 0.02
C GLN A 57 2.78 17.42 1.07
N ILE A 58 1.81 16.51 0.88
CA ILE A 58 1.65 15.32 1.73
C ILE A 58 2.94 14.48 1.67
N ALA A 59 3.51 14.27 0.48
CA ALA A 59 4.76 13.54 0.32
C ALA A 59 5.95 14.20 1.04
N ASP A 60 6.06 15.53 0.99
CA ASP A 60 7.09 16.28 1.71
C ASP A 60 6.92 16.18 3.24
N LEU A 61 5.68 16.25 3.73
CA LEU A 61 5.38 16.07 5.16
C LEU A 61 5.69 14.65 5.63
N GLU A 62 5.27 13.63 4.89
CA GLU A 62 5.62 12.22 5.18
C GLU A 62 7.13 12.01 5.25
N THR A 63 7.85 12.57 4.28
CA THR A 63 9.32 12.48 4.18
C THR A 63 10.00 13.11 5.39
N LYS A 64 9.58 14.33 5.77
CA LYS A 64 10.13 15.04 6.93
C LYS A 64 9.80 14.33 8.23
N ALA A 65 8.57 13.85 8.36
CA ALA A 65 8.10 13.19 9.57
C ALA A 65 8.86 11.88 9.78
N ALA A 66 9.08 11.12 8.70
CA ALA A 66 9.94 9.94 8.74
C ALA A 66 11.38 10.29 9.16
N GLY A 67 12.00 11.33 8.58
CA GLY A 67 13.33 11.77 9.00
C GLY A 67 13.42 12.12 10.50
N CYS A 68 12.38 12.72 11.06
CA CYS A 68 12.30 13.03 12.49
C CYS A 68 12.14 11.79 13.39
N ALA A 69 11.43 10.76 12.93
CA ALA A 69 11.21 9.53 13.70
C ALA A 69 12.47 8.64 13.80
N ILE A 70 13.45 8.81 12.91
CA ILE A 70 14.59 7.90 12.74
C ILE A 70 15.90 8.51 13.29
N GLY A 71 15.87 9.71 13.87
CA GLY A 71 17.05 10.28 14.55
C GLY A 71 18.20 10.73 13.63
N GLY A 72 17.93 11.01 12.35
CA GLY A 72 18.90 11.65 11.44
C GLY A 72 19.58 10.76 10.41
N GLU A 73 19.14 9.52 10.19
CA GLU A 73 19.55 8.72 9.02
C GLU A 73 18.95 9.30 7.72
N SER A 74 19.64 9.11 6.58
CA SER A 74 19.25 9.76 5.33
C SER A 74 17.96 9.16 4.74
N ILE A 75 17.03 10.02 4.32
CA ILE A 75 15.74 9.63 3.71
C ILE A 75 15.93 8.74 2.47
N ASP A 76 17.02 8.94 1.72
CA ASP A 76 17.35 8.16 0.53
C ASP A 76 17.78 6.71 0.88
N GLU A 77 18.25 6.46 2.11
CA GLU A 77 18.59 5.11 2.59
C GLU A 77 17.38 4.34 3.11
N ILE A 78 16.25 5.00 3.41
CA ILE A 78 15.12 4.35 4.11
C ILE A 78 13.79 4.45 3.36
N GLY A 79 13.61 5.32 2.36
CA GLY A 79 12.37 5.35 1.57
C GLY A 79 11.09 5.54 2.40
N ALA A 80 11.21 6.15 3.59
CA ALA A 80 10.23 6.12 4.64
C ALA A 80 9.13 7.18 4.44
N SER A 81 7.90 6.71 4.26
CA SER A 81 6.68 7.44 4.55
C SER A 81 6.28 7.18 6.00
N TYR A 82 5.45 8.04 6.58
CA TYR A 82 4.84 7.83 7.89
C TYR A 82 4.05 6.52 8.02
N PHE A 83 3.69 5.95 6.87
CA PHE A 83 3.40 4.55 6.77
C PHE A 83 4.70 3.76 6.73
N LEU A 84 5.19 3.36 7.91
CA LEU A 84 6.17 2.28 8.10
C LEU A 84 5.60 0.92 7.66
N GLY A 85 5.00 0.86 6.48
CA GLY A 85 4.57 -0.35 5.80
C GLY A 85 5.66 -0.87 4.87
N ASP A 86 6.93 -0.51 5.05
CA ASP A 86 8.00 -1.41 4.60
C ASP A 86 7.69 -2.76 5.17
N SER A 87 7.65 -3.76 4.29
CA SER A 87 7.38 -5.11 4.73
C SER A 87 8.51 -5.55 5.65
N ARG A 88 8.27 -5.37 6.95
CA ARG A 88 9.06 -5.99 7.99
C ARG A 88 8.66 -7.45 8.00
N PRO A 89 9.62 -8.37 7.88
CA PRO A 89 9.35 -9.77 8.11
C PRO A 89 8.52 -9.90 9.38
N ILE A 90 7.44 -10.69 9.32
CA ILE A 90 6.48 -10.80 10.42
C ILE A 90 7.12 -11.20 11.75
N ARG A 91 8.23 -11.95 11.66
CA ARG A 91 9.11 -12.35 12.76
C ARG A 91 9.81 -11.18 13.47
N ASP A 92 9.86 -10.00 12.85
CA ASP A 92 10.49 -8.79 13.37
C ASP A 92 9.47 -7.86 14.04
N LEU A 93 8.17 -8.23 14.07
CA LEU A 93 7.14 -7.53 14.83
C LEU A 93 7.15 -7.98 16.30
N ASP A 94 6.94 -7.04 17.22
CA ASP A 94 6.78 -7.36 18.64
C ASP A 94 5.50 -8.17 18.86
N GLN A 95 5.66 -9.42 19.31
CA GLN A 95 4.55 -10.35 19.57
C GLN A 95 3.57 -9.82 20.64
N SER A 96 4.01 -8.91 21.52
CA SER A 96 3.14 -8.28 22.53
C SER A 96 2.02 -7.42 21.91
N PHE A 97 2.18 -7.03 20.63
CA PHE A 97 1.14 -6.33 19.87
C PHE A 97 0.01 -7.29 19.47
N CYS A 98 0.35 -8.51 19.05
CA CYS A 98 -0.60 -9.56 18.70
C CYS A 98 -1.31 -10.15 19.92
N GLU A 99 -0.65 -10.15 21.09
CA GLU A 99 -1.25 -10.61 22.36
C GLU A 99 -2.45 -9.76 22.81
N ARG A 100 -2.60 -8.54 22.28
CA ARG A 100 -3.77 -7.70 22.58
C ARG A 100 -5.06 -8.24 22.00
N ASN A 101 -5.01 -9.27 21.12
CA ASN A 101 -6.08 -10.19 20.66
C ASN A 101 -7.45 -9.56 20.30
N THR A 102 -7.54 -8.24 20.23
CA THR A 102 -8.78 -7.51 20.02
C THR A 102 -8.47 -6.31 19.15
N PHE A 103 -9.13 -6.28 18.01
CA PHE A 103 -9.15 -5.14 17.12
C PHE A 103 -9.91 -4.00 17.80
N THR A 104 -9.21 -2.93 18.17
CA THR A 104 -9.78 -1.85 18.99
C THR A 104 -10.33 -0.69 18.17
N GLY A 105 -9.98 -0.58 16.89
CA GLY A 105 -10.48 0.48 16.02
C GLY A 105 -9.73 0.58 14.68
N VAL A 106 -10.32 1.35 13.77
CA VAL A 106 -9.73 1.72 12.48
C VAL A 106 -9.53 3.22 12.48
N GLY A 107 -8.34 3.65 12.05
CA GLY A 107 -8.11 5.07 11.74
C GLY A 107 -8.94 5.52 10.54
N TRP A 108 -8.91 6.80 10.25
CA TRP A 108 -9.55 7.29 9.03
C TRP A 108 -8.74 6.92 7.76
N PRO A 109 -9.41 6.65 6.63
CA PRO A 109 -8.73 6.28 5.39
C PRO A 109 -7.99 7.47 4.79
N MET A 110 -6.77 7.25 4.30
CA MET A 110 -6.00 8.26 3.57
C MET A 110 -5.92 7.89 2.08
N THR A 111 -6.06 8.88 1.22
CA THR A 111 -5.97 8.67 -0.24
C THR A 111 -4.52 8.56 -0.66
N HIS A 112 -4.10 7.37 -1.12
CA HIS A 112 -2.71 7.05 -1.49
C HIS A 112 -2.36 7.37 -2.95
N SER A 113 -3.21 7.04 -3.92
CA SER A 113 -2.99 7.33 -5.34
C SER A 113 -4.27 7.02 -6.12
N ILE A 114 -4.37 7.53 -7.34
CA ILE A 114 -5.51 7.29 -8.24
C ILE A 114 -4.97 6.83 -9.57
N GLU A 115 -5.31 5.60 -9.95
CA GLU A 115 -4.81 4.98 -11.17
C GLU A 115 -5.95 4.61 -12.14
N SER A 116 -7.01 3.96 -11.65
CA SER A 116 -8.21 3.59 -12.42
C SER A 116 -9.46 3.60 -11.53
N SER A 117 -10.64 3.41 -12.13
CA SER A 117 -11.91 3.28 -11.41
C SER A 117 -12.04 1.97 -10.64
N VAL A 118 -11.35 0.92 -11.07
CA VAL A 118 -11.30 -0.40 -10.41
C VAL A 118 -9.89 -0.96 -10.58
N GLY A 119 -9.33 -1.50 -9.52
CA GLY A 119 -8.00 -2.09 -9.46
C GLY A 119 -7.64 -2.42 -8.03
N TRP A 120 -6.46 -2.98 -7.84
CA TRP A 120 -5.94 -3.29 -6.52
C TRP A 120 -4.44 -3.09 -6.49
N TRP A 121 -3.94 -2.71 -5.31
CA TRP A 121 -2.53 -2.56 -5.04
C TRP A 121 -2.19 -3.29 -3.74
N MET A 122 -0.94 -3.74 -3.63
CA MET A 122 -0.48 -4.48 -2.46
C MET A 122 1.04 -4.41 -2.32
N LYS A 123 1.54 -4.86 -1.18
CA LYS A 123 2.96 -5.13 -0.93
C LYS A 123 3.15 -6.62 -0.63
N ASP A 124 4.35 -7.15 -0.86
CA ASP A 124 4.72 -8.46 -0.34
C ASP A 124 5.21 -8.29 1.11
N PRO A 125 4.53 -8.85 2.13
CA PRO A 125 4.95 -8.73 3.53
C PRO A 125 6.24 -9.48 3.83
N ILE A 126 6.68 -10.40 2.95
CA ILE A 126 7.95 -11.10 3.05
C ILE A 126 8.67 -10.97 1.69
N PRO A 127 9.17 -9.79 1.35
CA PRO A 127 9.73 -9.52 0.04
C PRO A 127 10.98 -10.37 -0.18
N ASP A 128 11.20 -10.75 -1.43
CA ASP A 128 12.28 -11.65 -1.81
C ASP A 128 13.68 -11.00 -1.80
N SER A 129 13.74 -9.67 -1.76
CA SER A 129 14.97 -8.91 -1.64
C SER A 129 14.76 -7.63 -0.81
N PRO A 130 15.82 -7.07 -0.20
CA PRO A 130 15.74 -5.80 0.52
C PRO A 130 15.18 -4.65 -0.31
N GLU A 131 15.50 -4.58 -1.60
CA GLU A 131 15.06 -3.53 -2.52
C GLU A 131 13.55 -3.60 -2.80
N ASN A 132 12.93 -4.77 -2.59
CA ASN A 132 11.49 -4.96 -2.78
C ASN A 132 10.66 -4.66 -1.51
N ARG A 133 11.29 -4.32 -0.38
CA ARG A 133 10.57 -3.94 0.87
C ARG A 133 9.70 -2.70 0.71
N THR A 134 10.14 -1.77 -0.12
CA THR A 134 9.43 -0.52 -0.40
C THR A 134 8.48 -0.66 -1.59
N ALA A 135 8.59 -1.73 -2.38
CA ALA A 135 7.86 -1.88 -3.63
C ALA A 135 6.34 -1.96 -3.43
N ILE A 136 5.61 -1.35 -4.37
CA ILE A 136 4.16 -1.45 -4.46
C ILE A 136 3.79 -2.08 -5.78
N TYR A 137 2.94 -3.09 -5.70
CA TYR A 137 2.47 -3.86 -6.84
C TYR A 137 1.03 -3.48 -7.15
N TYR A 138 0.68 -3.48 -8.43
CA TYR A 138 -0.63 -3.02 -8.86
C TYR A 138 -1.14 -3.81 -10.06
N VAL A 139 -2.45 -4.04 -10.08
CA VAL A 139 -3.17 -4.60 -11.22
C VAL A 139 -4.46 -3.80 -11.41
N GLY A 140 -4.75 -3.43 -12.66
CA GLY A 140 -5.96 -2.68 -13.00
C GLY A 140 -7.17 -3.56 -13.31
N GLY A 141 -8.38 -3.02 -13.16
CA GLY A 141 -9.63 -3.72 -13.43
C GLY A 141 -10.02 -4.69 -12.30
N ASN A 142 -10.98 -5.58 -12.57
CA ASN A 142 -11.42 -6.67 -11.69
C ASN A 142 -11.76 -7.96 -12.47
N SER A 143 -11.51 -7.98 -13.78
CA SER A 143 -11.81 -9.12 -14.63
C SER A 143 -10.87 -9.14 -15.84
N GLY A 144 -10.39 -10.34 -16.18
CA GLY A 144 -9.64 -10.54 -17.40
C GLY A 144 -8.24 -9.93 -17.43
N ASN A 145 -7.70 -9.42 -16.33
CA ASN A 145 -6.35 -8.86 -16.34
C ASN A 145 -5.29 -9.98 -16.30
N LEU A 146 -4.19 -9.78 -17.03
CA LEU A 146 -3.01 -10.64 -17.03
C LEU A 146 -1.79 -9.92 -16.48
N TYR A 147 -1.77 -8.59 -16.49
CA TYR A 147 -0.58 -7.77 -16.27
C TYR A 147 -0.48 -7.27 -14.83
N MET A 148 0.72 -7.31 -14.28
CA MET A 148 1.05 -6.67 -13.01
C MET A 148 2.09 -5.58 -13.23
N TYR A 149 1.93 -4.49 -12.49
CA TYR A 149 2.81 -3.34 -12.49
C TYR A 149 3.50 -3.20 -11.14
N LYS A 150 4.63 -2.50 -11.14
CA LYS A 150 5.41 -2.19 -9.94
C LYS A 150 5.82 -0.72 -9.92
N TRP A 151 5.71 -0.14 -8.73
CA TRP A 151 6.42 1.03 -8.27
C TRP A 151 7.52 0.60 -7.31
N ASN A 152 8.70 1.22 -7.40
CA ASN A 152 9.82 0.85 -6.54
C ASN A 152 9.60 1.27 -5.10
N ASN A 153 8.87 2.35 -4.88
CA ASN A 153 8.57 2.87 -3.55
C ASN A 153 7.28 3.68 -3.55
N TYR A 154 6.83 4.03 -2.36
CA TYR A 154 5.58 4.74 -2.16
C TYR A 154 5.59 6.14 -2.83
N HIS A 155 6.72 6.84 -2.77
CA HIS A 155 6.90 8.11 -3.48
C HIS A 155 6.66 7.99 -4.99
N SER A 156 7.14 6.92 -5.64
CA SER A 156 6.93 6.69 -7.07
C SER A 156 5.48 6.35 -7.41
N MET A 157 4.77 5.61 -6.55
CA MET A 157 3.33 5.35 -6.71
C MET A 157 2.52 6.64 -6.58
N TRP A 158 2.85 7.42 -5.57
CA TRP A 158 2.20 8.68 -5.23
C TRP A 158 2.36 9.73 -6.33
N THR A 159 3.61 9.95 -6.77
CA THR A 159 3.93 10.89 -7.87
C THR A 159 3.59 10.33 -9.25
N ARG A 160 3.17 9.06 -9.33
CA ARG A 160 2.85 8.33 -10.56
C ARG A 160 4.02 8.30 -11.55
N THR A 161 5.23 8.23 -11.02
CA THR A 161 6.48 8.12 -11.80
C THR A 161 6.99 6.69 -11.76
N SER A 162 7.83 6.31 -12.73
CA SER A 162 8.58 5.04 -12.67
C SER A 162 7.73 3.78 -12.51
N LYS A 163 6.46 3.80 -12.97
CA LYS A 163 5.61 2.60 -13.04
C LYS A 163 6.19 1.66 -14.10
N THR A 164 6.56 0.46 -13.69
CA THR A 164 7.13 -0.57 -14.57
C THR A 164 6.16 -1.72 -14.73
N SER A 165 6.11 -2.32 -15.93
CA SER A 165 5.42 -3.59 -16.12
C SER A 165 6.31 -4.72 -15.62
N LEU A 166 5.81 -5.56 -14.72
CA LEU A 166 6.55 -6.73 -14.27
C LEU A 166 6.41 -7.91 -15.24
N GLY A 167 5.31 -7.98 -15.97
CA GLY A 167 5.00 -9.05 -16.92
C GLY A 167 3.54 -9.50 -16.80
N GLN A 168 3.29 -10.75 -17.18
CA GLN A 168 1.93 -11.29 -17.27
C GLN A 168 1.80 -12.72 -16.76
N THR A 169 0.63 -13.02 -16.19
CA THR A 169 0.22 -14.39 -15.85
C THR A 169 -0.16 -15.18 -17.09
N ALA A 170 -0.11 -16.51 -17.01
CA ALA A 170 -0.57 -17.39 -18.10
C ALA A 170 -2.11 -17.51 -18.16
N LYS A 171 -2.80 -17.21 -17.05
CA LYS A 171 -4.26 -17.28 -16.91
C LYS A 171 -4.80 -15.96 -16.40
N HIS A 172 -5.96 -15.54 -16.87
CA HIS A 172 -6.61 -14.30 -16.44
C HIS A 172 -6.90 -14.32 -14.94
N MET A 173 -6.56 -13.21 -14.27
CA MET A 173 -6.95 -12.91 -12.90
C MET A 173 -8.41 -12.44 -12.86
N TYR A 174 -9.14 -12.89 -11.86
CA TYR A 174 -10.54 -12.53 -11.63
C TYR A 174 -10.76 -12.08 -10.20
N GLY A 175 -11.51 -10.98 -10.04
CA GLY A 175 -11.75 -10.34 -8.75
C GLY A 175 -10.66 -9.35 -8.40
N THR A 176 -10.57 -9.02 -7.11
CA THR A 176 -9.53 -8.17 -6.51
C THR A 176 -8.89 -8.84 -5.29
N ASN A 177 -9.06 -10.15 -5.19
CA ASN A 177 -8.77 -11.04 -4.07
C ASN A 177 -7.41 -11.74 -4.21
N HIS A 178 -6.40 -10.96 -4.54
CA HIS A 178 -5.09 -11.46 -4.90
C HIS A 178 -4.08 -11.03 -3.85
N ALA A 179 -3.05 -11.85 -3.65
CA ALA A 179 -2.05 -11.60 -2.62
C ALA A 179 -0.64 -11.88 -3.14
N LEU A 180 0.32 -11.08 -2.67
CA LEU A 180 1.74 -11.33 -2.85
C LEU A 180 2.31 -11.85 -1.55
N PHE A 181 2.98 -12.99 -1.61
CA PHE A 181 3.61 -13.60 -0.43
C PHE A 181 4.88 -14.34 -0.82
N ASN A 182 6.01 -13.91 -0.27
CA ASN A 182 7.30 -14.57 -0.40
C ASN A 182 7.71 -14.78 -1.87
N GLY A 183 7.70 -13.71 -2.66
CA GLY A 183 8.11 -13.72 -4.06
C GLY A 183 7.09 -14.36 -5.02
N SER A 184 5.88 -14.67 -4.56
CA SER A 184 4.84 -15.33 -5.35
C SER A 184 3.53 -14.53 -5.37
N LEU A 185 2.89 -14.46 -6.53
CA LEU A 185 1.51 -14.01 -6.72
C LEU A 185 0.56 -15.19 -6.55
N TYR A 186 -0.42 -15.02 -5.68
CA TYR A 186 -1.54 -15.92 -5.47
C TYR A 186 -2.80 -15.27 -6.02
N TYR A 187 -3.48 -15.93 -6.95
CA TYR A 187 -4.66 -15.36 -7.59
C TYR A 187 -5.71 -16.40 -7.98
N TYR A 188 -6.97 -16.00 -7.93
CA TYR A 188 -8.07 -16.77 -8.50
C TYR A 188 -8.14 -16.56 -10.01
N SER A 189 -8.10 -17.67 -10.75
CA SER A 189 -8.02 -17.65 -12.21
C SER A 189 -9.36 -17.93 -12.89
N SER A 190 -9.43 -17.61 -14.19
CA SER A 190 -10.57 -17.95 -15.06
C SER A 190 -10.92 -19.44 -15.12
N GLN A 191 -10.04 -20.33 -14.67
CA GLN A 191 -10.24 -21.78 -14.66
C GLN A 191 -10.77 -22.31 -13.31
N LYS A 192 -11.24 -21.41 -12.43
CA LYS A 192 -11.73 -21.76 -11.08
C LYS A 192 -10.66 -22.45 -10.23
N THR A 193 -9.46 -21.89 -10.28
CA THR A 193 -8.29 -22.38 -9.56
C THR A 193 -7.63 -21.22 -8.82
N ILE A 194 -7.03 -21.51 -7.66
CA ILE A 194 -6.01 -20.65 -7.07
C ILE A 194 -4.67 -21.02 -7.70
N GLU A 195 -4.03 -20.06 -8.33
CA GLU A 195 -2.71 -20.18 -8.93
C GLU A 195 -1.67 -19.58 -8.01
N ARG A 196 -0.50 -20.21 -7.92
CA ARG A 196 0.71 -19.63 -7.35
C ARG A 196 1.73 -19.48 -8.46
N VAL A 197 2.16 -18.25 -8.73
CA VAL A 197 3.16 -17.93 -9.75
C VAL A 197 4.29 -17.14 -9.11
N ASP A 198 5.54 -17.50 -9.40
CA ASP A 198 6.69 -16.67 -9.04
C ASP A 198 6.69 -15.42 -9.90
N TYR A 199 6.39 -14.25 -9.33
CA TYR A 199 6.16 -13.02 -10.11
C TYR A 199 7.44 -12.44 -10.74
N ARG A 200 8.61 -12.99 -10.41
CA ARG A 200 9.91 -12.54 -10.92
C ARG A 200 10.25 -13.22 -12.23
N THR A 201 9.81 -14.47 -12.35
CA THR A 201 10.06 -15.34 -13.50
C THR A 201 8.79 -15.68 -14.27
N TRP A 202 7.63 -15.29 -13.74
CA TRP A 202 6.29 -15.68 -14.19
C TRP A 202 6.11 -17.20 -14.32
N SER A 203 6.90 -17.96 -13.56
CA SER A 203 6.88 -19.42 -13.59
C SER A 203 5.77 -19.96 -12.66
N PRO A 204 4.84 -20.78 -13.17
CA PRO A 204 3.86 -21.45 -12.33
C PRO A 204 4.55 -22.34 -11.29
N LYS A 205 4.07 -22.28 -10.05
CA LYS A 205 4.59 -23.08 -8.92
C LYS A 205 3.56 -24.06 -8.39
N ALA A 206 2.30 -23.67 -8.34
CA ALA A 206 1.21 -24.55 -7.92
C ALA A 206 -0.12 -24.07 -8.52
N SER A 207 -1.09 -24.99 -8.61
CA SER A 207 -2.46 -24.71 -9.00
C SER A 207 -3.38 -25.64 -8.21
N VAL A 208 -4.41 -25.08 -7.58
CA VAL A 208 -5.40 -25.81 -6.78
C VAL A 208 -6.78 -25.49 -7.31
N SER A 209 -7.55 -26.51 -7.65
CA SER A 209 -8.94 -26.35 -8.09
C SER A 209 -9.86 -26.15 -6.90
N ILE A 210 -10.82 -25.22 -7.03
CA ILE A 210 -11.88 -24.99 -6.03
C ILE A 210 -13.24 -25.07 -6.75
N PRO A 211 -13.65 -26.28 -7.19
CA PRO A 211 -14.71 -26.45 -8.17
C PRO A 211 -16.13 -26.08 -7.69
N GLU A 212 -16.31 -25.75 -6.41
CA GLU A 212 -17.62 -25.42 -5.82
C GLU A 212 -17.72 -23.98 -5.31
N VAL A 213 -16.69 -23.15 -5.54
CA VAL A 213 -16.60 -21.84 -4.90
C VAL A 213 -17.67 -20.86 -5.38
N GLU A 214 -18.18 -21.03 -6.60
CA GLU A 214 -19.24 -20.17 -7.15
C GLU A 214 -20.62 -20.38 -6.51
N ALA A 215 -20.80 -21.45 -5.72
CA ALA A 215 -21.99 -21.63 -4.90
C ALA A 215 -21.95 -20.74 -3.63
N VAL A 216 -20.80 -20.17 -3.30
CA VAL A 216 -20.63 -19.25 -2.16
C VAL A 216 -21.26 -17.90 -2.50
N PRO A 217 -22.05 -17.30 -1.61
CA PRO A 217 -22.57 -15.96 -1.81
C PRO A 217 -21.43 -14.94 -2.00
N ASN A 218 -21.57 -14.05 -2.98
CA ASN A 218 -20.67 -12.92 -3.15
C ASN A 218 -20.76 -11.95 -1.96
N TYR A 219 -19.73 -11.12 -1.81
CA TYR A 219 -19.83 -9.91 -1.00
C TYR A 219 -21.00 -9.03 -1.47
N ASN A 220 -21.52 -8.21 -0.55
CA ASN A 220 -22.69 -7.36 -0.78
C ASN A 220 -22.50 -6.31 -1.90
N ARG A 221 -21.27 -6.11 -2.38
CA ARG A 221 -20.94 -5.21 -3.50
C ARG A 221 -20.96 -5.89 -4.88
N GLY A 222 -21.22 -7.21 -4.93
CA GLY A 222 -21.18 -8.00 -6.16
C GLY A 222 -19.75 -8.20 -6.70
N GLY A 223 -19.64 -8.54 -7.98
CA GLY A 223 -18.36 -8.88 -8.62
C GLY A 223 -17.98 -10.35 -8.42
N VAL A 224 -16.73 -10.69 -8.73
CA VAL A 224 -16.17 -12.04 -8.53
C VAL A 224 -15.42 -12.03 -7.20
N THR A 225 -16.13 -12.43 -6.13
CA THR A 225 -15.64 -12.33 -4.74
C THR A 225 -15.75 -13.64 -3.97
N TYR A 226 -15.89 -14.76 -4.69
CA TYR A 226 -16.10 -16.08 -4.11
C TYR A 226 -14.88 -16.61 -3.34
N VAL A 227 -13.69 -16.17 -3.73
CA VAL A 227 -12.41 -16.49 -3.10
C VAL A 227 -11.87 -15.19 -2.53
N ASP A 228 -11.32 -15.22 -1.32
CA ASP A 228 -10.59 -14.09 -0.75
C ASP A 228 -9.27 -14.55 -0.15
N ILE A 229 -8.17 -14.27 -0.83
CA ILE A 229 -6.84 -14.71 -0.41
C ILE A 229 -6.27 -13.65 0.52
N ASN A 230 -6.01 -14.04 1.76
CA ASN A 230 -5.58 -13.11 2.80
C ASN A 230 -4.24 -13.55 3.40
N ILE A 231 -3.51 -12.57 3.94
CA ILE A 231 -2.25 -12.79 4.62
C ILE A 231 -2.29 -12.08 5.96
N ASP A 232 -1.90 -12.78 7.01
CA ASP A 232 -1.74 -12.24 8.37
C ASP A 232 -0.42 -12.72 9.01
N GLU A 233 -0.30 -12.54 10.33
CA GLU A 233 0.83 -12.96 11.17
C GLU A 233 1.18 -14.44 11.11
N TYR A 234 0.23 -15.29 10.74
CA TYR A 234 0.35 -16.74 10.69
C TYR A 234 0.55 -17.28 9.27
N GLY A 235 0.37 -16.44 8.24
CA GLY A 235 0.70 -16.76 6.86
C GLY A 235 -0.47 -16.55 5.90
N LEU A 236 -0.60 -17.45 4.92
CA LEU A 236 -1.56 -17.36 3.82
C LEU A 236 -2.83 -18.16 4.12
N PHE A 237 -4.01 -17.57 3.85
CA PHE A 237 -5.34 -18.14 4.06
C PHE A 237 -6.19 -18.06 2.80
#